data_AF-H7EKY9-F1
#
_entry.id   AF-H7EKY9-F1
#
_cell.length_a   1.000
_cell.length_b   1.000
_cell.length_c   1.000
_cell.angle_alpha   90.00
_cell.angle_beta   90.00
_cell.angle_gamma   90.00
#
_symmetry.space_group_name_H-M   'P 1'
#
loop_
_entity.id
_entity.type
_entity.pdbx_description
1 polymer ?
#
loop_
_entity_poly.entity_id
_entity_poly.type
_entity_poly.pdbx_seq_one_letter_code
_entity_poly.pdbx_strand_id
1 'polypeptide(L)'
;MRFTTFYGRTMTRQREVLSKIKAALKETDYSTRDFFEVDNEDEFIYVCTKDGLIGIDCCHYEFVFHPDDMSHLSLEVHFWETKDNYYFEEIKDLLPPLLEFASWYDDEGLRRIRYTAKNAYLSIDDKDIVKKALNLLRNLDNYIGEPLKKVVLKHPELRD
;
A
#
# COMPACT_ATOMS: atom_id res chain seq x y z
N MET A 1 -29.68 -17.67 3.87
CA MET A 1 -29.18 -17.49 2.48
C MET A 1 -29.15 -16.00 2.09
N ARG A 2 -28.49 -15.13 2.88
CA ARG A 2 -28.35 -13.67 2.63
C ARG A 2 -26.89 -13.17 2.64
N PHE A 3 -25.95 -14.03 3.05
CA PHE A 3 -24.53 -13.69 3.18
C PHE A 3 -23.82 -13.56 1.83
N THR A 4 -24.18 -14.38 0.85
CA THR A 4 -23.55 -14.39 -0.49
C THR A 4 -23.83 -13.11 -1.29
N THR A 5 -25.01 -12.50 -1.14
CA THR A 5 -25.38 -11.26 -1.85
C THR A 5 -24.75 -10.00 -1.28
N PHE A 6 -24.42 -9.97 0.02
CA PHE A 6 -23.73 -8.83 0.63
C PHE A 6 -22.24 -8.86 0.28
N TYR A 7 -21.61 -10.04 0.45
CA TYR A 7 -20.20 -10.26 0.14
C TYR A 7 -19.87 -9.94 -1.32
N GLY A 8 -20.68 -10.43 -2.28
CA GLY A 8 -20.47 -10.14 -3.71
C GLY A 8 -20.63 -8.66 -4.08
N ARG A 9 -21.49 -7.91 -3.38
CA ARG A 9 -21.66 -6.46 -3.60
C ARG A 9 -20.49 -5.65 -3.06
N THR A 10 -19.98 -6.02 -1.89
CA THR A 10 -18.79 -5.39 -1.29
C THR A 10 -17.57 -5.61 -2.17
N MET A 11 -17.30 -6.85 -2.61
CA MET A 11 -16.21 -7.15 -3.56
C MET A 11 -16.32 -6.35 -4.87
N THR A 12 -17.52 -6.31 -5.47
CA THR A 12 -17.74 -5.50 -6.69
C THR A 12 -17.38 -4.03 -6.46
N ARG A 13 -17.75 -3.50 -5.30
CA ARG A 13 -17.48 -2.11 -4.94
C ARG A 13 -15.99 -1.85 -4.69
N GLN A 14 -15.27 -2.80 -4.10
CA GLN A 14 -13.82 -2.70 -3.89
C GLN A 14 -13.10 -2.57 -5.24
N ARG A 15 -13.43 -3.45 -6.20
CA ARG A 15 -12.91 -3.40 -7.59
C ARG A 15 -13.17 -2.06 -8.24
N GLU A 16 -14.37 -1.52 -8.10
CA GLU A 16 -14.72 -0.20 -8.65
C GLU A 16 -13.87 0.92 -8.05
N VAL A 17 -13.67 0.92 -6.72
CA VAL A 17 -12.88 1.93 -6.03
C VAL A 17 -11.42 1.85 -6.46
N LEU A 18 -10.83 0.66 -6.42
CA LEU A 18 -9.45 0.42 -6.84
C LEU A 18 -9.26 0.84 -8.30
N SER A 19 -10.16 0.42 -9.20
CA SER A 19 -10.10 0.79 -10.62
C SER A 19 -10.09 2.31 -10.83
N LYS A 20 -10.86 3.07 -10.05
CA LYS A 20 -10.88 4.54 -10.10
C LYS A 20 -9.61 5.18 -9.54
N ILE A 21 -9.08 4.65 -8.43
CA ILE A 21 -7.79 5.10 -7.87
C ILE A 21 -6.68 4.90 -8.90
N LYS A 22 -6.62 3.72 -9.51
CA LYS A 22 -5.66 3.41 -10.56
C LYS A 22 -5.75 4.36 -11.74
N ALA A 23 -6.96 4.61 -12.25
CA ALA A 23 -7.15 5.56 -13.34
C ALA A 23 -6.65 6.96 -12.97
N ALA A 24 -6.91 7.40 -11.73
CA ALA A 24 -6.48 8.71 -11.26
C ALA A 24 -4.96 8.81 -11.05
N LEU A 25 -4.29 7.73 -10.63
CA LEU A 25 -2.83 7.68 -10.48
C LEU A 25 -2.09 7.92 -11.80
N LYS A 26 -2.65 7.52 -12.94
CA LYS A 26 -2.06 7.74 -14.28
C LYS A 26 -1.87 9.23 -14.61
N GLU A 27 -2.65 10.11 -13.98
CA GLU A 27 -2.59 11.56 -14.16
C GLU A 27 -1.68 12.26 -13.12
N THR A 28 -0.85 11.49 -12.42
CA THR A 28 0.04 11.98 -11.35
C THR A 28 1.50 11.60 -11.60
N ASP A 29 2.41 12.00 -10.70
CA ASP A 29 3.81 11.59 -10.71
C ASP A 29 4.06 10.20 -10.09
N TYR A 30 3.01 9.39 -9.95
CA TYR A 30 3.11 7.97 -9.59
C TYR A 30 2.93 7.11 -10.82
N SER A 31 3.57 5.94 -10.83
CA SER A 31 3.33 4.90 -11.83
C SER A 31 2.73 3.68 -11.15
N THR A 32 1.94 2.90 -11.89
CA THR A 32 1.47 1.59 -11.43
C THR A 32 2.11 0.57 -12.35
N ARG A 33 2.96 -0.32 -11.82
CA ARG A 33 3.60 -1.32 -12.68
C ARG A 33 2.62 -2.38 -13.16
N ASP A 34 1.83 -2.99 -12.28
CA ASP A 34 0.91 -4.07 -12.69
C ASP A 34 -0.36 -4.15 -11.83
N PHE A 35 -1.40 -4.81 -12.37
CA PHE A 35 -2.44 -5.42 -11.55
C PHE A 35 -1.86 -6.75 -11.03
N PHE A 36 -1.86 -6.97 -9.72
CA PHE A 36 -1.83 -8.33 -9.20
C PHE A 36 -3.24 -8.59 -8.65
N GLU A 37 -4.04 -9.29 -9.46
CA GLU A 37 -5.28 -9.90 -9.02
C GLU A 37 -4.87 -11.23 -8.39
N VAL A 38 -4.55 -11.23 -7.08
CA VAL A 38 -4.19 -12.45 -6.38
C VAL A 38 -5.48 -13.20 -6.04
N ASP A 39 -5.77 -14.22 -6.87
CA ASP A 39 -6.61 -15.38 -6.54
C ASP A 39 -7.85 -15.11 -5.67
N ASN A 40 -8.72 -14.18 -6.09
CA ASN A 40 -10.09 -13.99 -5.58
C ASN A 40 -10.27 -13.68 -4.08
N GLU A 41 -9.22 -13.39 -3.31
CA GLU A 41 -9.36 -13.14 -1.86
C GLU A 41 -8.84 -11.76 -1.42
N ASP A 42 -7.80 -11.22 -2.05
CA ASP A 42 -7.28 -9.88 -1.74
C ASP A 42 -7.27 -8.97 -2.98
N GLU A 43 -7.89 -7.79 -2.86
CA GLU A 43 -7.88 -6.78 -3.93
C GLU A 43 -6.99 -5.60 -3.52
N PHE A 44 -5.86 -5.46 -4.23
CA PHE A 44 -4.92 -4.39 -3.98
C PHE A 44 -4.34 -3.75 -5.25
N ILE A 45 -3.70 -2.59 -5.09
CA ILE A 45 -2.95 -1.91 -6.15
C ILE A 45 -1.56 -1.59 -5.66
N TYR A 46 -0.55 -2.10 -6.36
CA TYR A 46 0.83 -1.65 -6.23
C TYR A 46 1.03 -0.27 -6.88
N VAL A 47 1.65 0.62 -6.12
CA VAL A 47 1.98 1.97 -6.56
C VAL A 47 3.48 2.19 -6.42
N CYS A 48 4.06 2.61 -7.53
CA CYS A 48 5.47 2.91 -7.69
C CYS A 48 5.64 4.43 -7.82
N THR A 49 6.75 4.97 -7.31
CA THR A 49 7.20 6.31 -7.69
C THR A 49 7.63 6.30 -9.16
N LYS A 50 7.53 7.43 -9.85
CA LYS A 50 7.88 7.55 -11.27
C LYS A 50 9.38 7.43 -11.57
N ASP A 51 10.24 7.67 -10.59
CA ASP A 51 11.68 7.34 -10.67
C ASP A 51 11.93 5.82 -10.55
N GLY A 52 10.89 5.03 -10.25
CA GLY A 52 10.93 3.59 -10.12
C GLY A 52 11.75 3.09 -8.94
N LEU A 53 12.25 3.98 -8.07
CA LEU A 53 13.08 3.58 -6.93
C LEU A 53 12.26 2.96 -5.82
N ILE A 54 11.06 3.49 -5.57
CA ILE A 54 10.03 2.84 -4.78
C ILE A 54 9.04 2.25 -5.79
N GLY A 55 8.80 0.96 -5.74
CA GLY A 55 8.01 0.23 -6.73
C GLY A 55 8.78 -0.78 -7.57
N ILE A 56 10.02 -1.08 -7.20
CA ILE A 56 10.67 -2.36 -7.54
C ILE A 56 10.21 -3.36 -6.47
N ASP A 57 10.01 -4.64 -6.83
CA ASP A 57 9.34 -5.68 -6.03
C ASP A 57 9.68 -5.64 -4.53
N CYS A 58 10.92 -5.26 -4.19
CA CYS A 58 11.42 -5.10 -2.83
C CYS A 58 10.79 -4.03 -1.93
N CYS A 59 10.17 -2.98 -2.48
CA CYS A 59 9.73 -1.83 -1.70
C CYS A 59 8.66 -1.06 -2.47
N HIS A 60 7.41 -1.10 -2.07
CA HIS A 60 6.31 -0.44 -2.80
C HIS A 60 5.18 0.04 -1.89
N TYR A 61 4.35 0.94 -2.41
CA TYR A 61 3.11 1.33 -1.76
C TYR A 61 1.97 0.42 -2.21
N GLU A 62 1.01 0.17 -1.34
CA GLU A 62 -0.13 -0.69 -1.65
C GLU A 62 -1.44 -0.10 -1.12
N PHE A 63 -2.46 0.02 -1.97
CA PHE A 63 -3.83 0.24 -1.53
C PHE A 63 -4.53 -1.09 -1.37
N VAL A 64 -5.04 -1.42 -0.19
CA VAL A 64 -5.58 -2.76 0.14
C VAL A 64 -6.88 -2.66 0.95
N PHE A 65 -7.83 -3.54 0.67
CA PHE A 65 -8.95 -3.84 1.54
C PHE A 65 -8.65 -5.12 2.32
N HIS A 66 -8.76 -5.09 3.65
CA HIS A 66 -8.48 -6.28 4.45
C HIS A 66 -9.68 -7.24 4.45
N PRO A 67 -9.46 -8.57 4.46
CA PRO A 67 -10.54 -9.55 4.57
C PRO A 67 -11.39 -9.36 5.83
N ASP A 68 -10.74 -8.98 6.94
CA ASP A 68 -11.40 -8.73 8.24
C ASP A 68 -12.19 -7.41 8.25
N ASP A 69 -11.89 -6.48 7.34
CA ASP A 69 -12.60 -5.21 7.18
C ASP A 69 -12.66 -4.78 5.71
N MET A 70 -13.58 -5.42 5.00
CA MET A 70 -13.83 -5.16 3.59
C MET A 70 -14.45 -3.78 3.32
N SER A 71 -14.83 -3.04 4.35
CA SER A 71 -15.50 -1.74 4.23
C SER A 71 -14.53 -0.55 4.25
N HIS A 72 -13.25 -0.80 4.53
CA HIS A 72 -12.23 0.24 4.63
C HIS A 72 -11.02 -0.06 3.75
N LEU A 73 -10.61 0.96 3.01
CA LEU A 73 -9.38 0.97 2.26
C LEU A 73 -8.25 1.51 3.13
N SER A 74 -7.14 0.77 3.16
CA SER A 74 -5.87 1.16 3.78
C SER A 74 -4.82 1.53 2.72
N LEU A 75 -3.78 2.24 3.14
CA LEU A 75 -2.53 2.40 2.40
C LEU A 75 -1.41 1.76 3.21
N GLU A 76 -0.58 0.94 2.58
CA GLU A 76 0.53 0.23 3.21
C GLU A 76 1.85 0.47 2.46
N VAL A 77 2.96 0.15 3.12
CA VAL A 77 4.30 0.11 2.55
C VAL A 77 4.89 -1.27 2.78
N HIS A 78 5.34 -1.92 1.71
CA HIS A 78 5.74 -3.31 1.73
C HIS A 78 7.23 -3.41 1.48
N PHE A 79 7.92 -4.32 2.18
CA PHE A 79 9.35 -4.52 2.07
C PHE A 79 9.70 -6.00 1.90
N TRP A 80 10.62 -6.27 0.99
CA TRP A 80 11.27 -7.55 0.87
C TRP A 80 12.47 -7.61 1.80
N GLU A 81 12.22 -8.09 3.01
CA GLU A 81 13.23 -8.26 4.06
C GLU A 81 13.13 -9.66 4.63
N THR A 82 14.28 -10.27 4.90
CA THR A 82 14.34 -11.54 5.63
C THR A 82 14.70 -11.27 7.08
N LYS A 83 14.61 -12.31 7.93
CA LYS A 83 15.10 -12.22 9.32
C LYS A 83 16.61 -12.00 9.43
N ASP A 84 17.34 -12.10 8.33
CA ASP A 84 18.80 -11.90 8.30
C ASP A 84 19.17 -10.51 7.74
N ASN A 85 18.24 -9.83 7.05
CA ASN A 85 18.46 -8.53 6.41
C ASN A 85 17.32 -7.56 6.77
N TYR A 86 17.60 -6.63 7.70
CA TYR A 86 16.62 -5.67 8.24
C TYR A 86 16.83 -4.25 7.68
N TYR A 87 16.58 -4.06 6.38
CA TYR A 87 16.83 -2.77 5.71
C TYR A 87 15.96 -1.61 6.25
N PHE A 88 14.75 -1.90 6.71
CA PHE A 88 13.76 -0.95 7.17
C PHE A 88 14.05 -0.46 8.59
N GLU A 89 14.73 -1.26 9.44
CA GLU A 89 15.13 -0.79 10.77
C GLU A 89 16.03 0.46 10.66
N GLU A 90 16.74 0.65 9.54
CA GLU A 90 17.53 1.87 9.30
C GLU A 90 16.69 3.15 9.21
N ILE A 91 15.41 3.06 8.85
CA ILE A 91 14.53 4.22 8.65
C ILE A 91 13.36 4.28 9.62
N LYS A 92 13.09 3.20 10.37
CA LYS A 92 12.01 3.12 11.35
C LYS A 92 12.02 4.29 12.34
N ASP A 93 13.20 4.67 12.83
CA ASP A 93 13.36 5.78 13.77
C ASP A 93 13.24 7.17 13.11
N LEU A 94 13.25 7.23 11.76
CA LEU A 94 13.01 8.44 10.97
C LEU A 94 11.53 8.68 10.68
N LEU A 95 10.68 7.69 10.96
CA LEU A 95 9.25 7.79 10.67
C LEU A 95 8.57 8.72 11.68
N PRO A 96 7.65 9.59 11.23
CA PRO A 96 6.94 10.46 12.14
C PRO A 96 6.17 9.66 13.22
N PRO A 97 6.11 10.13 14.49
CA PRO A 97 5.40 9.44 15.58
C PRO A 97 3.88 9.31 15.39
N LEU A 98 3.33 9.97 14.37
CA LEU A 98 1.91 9.98 14.01
C LEU A 98 1.50 8.78 13.15
N LEU A 99 2.47 7.97 12.74
CA LEU A 99 2.24 6.78 11.93
C LEU A 99 2.07 5.61 12.90
N GLU A 100 0.88 5.03 12.95
CA GLU A 100 0.69 3.77 13.66
C GLU A 100 1.45 2.70 12.88
N PHE A 101 2.55 2.29 13.48
CA PHE A 101 3.49 1.34 12.92
C PHE A 101 3.07 -0.06 13.36
N ALA A 102 2.49 -0.83 12.44
CA ALA A 102 2.35 -2.26 12.58
C ALA A 102 3.30 -2.93 11.59
N SER A 103 4.19 -3.78 12.11
CA SER A 103 5.10 -4.59 11.29
C SER A 103 4.94 -6.05 11.64
N TRP A 104 4.73 -6.86 10.61
CA TRP A 104 4.66 -8.30 10.69
C TRP A 104 5.33 -8.93 9.47
N TYR A 105 5.56 -10.24 9.54
CA TYR A 105 5.97 -11.02 8.39
C TYR A 105 4.75 -11.77 7.86
N ASP A 106 4.56 -11.78 6.55
CA ASP A 106 3.57 -12.67 5.93
C ASP A 106 4.10 -14.10 5.78
N ASP A 107 3.27 -14.98 5.22
CA ASP A 107 3.59 -16.40 5.02
C ASP A 107 4.73 -16.62 4.01
N GLU A 108 5.02 -15.63 3.16
CA GLU A 108 6.14 -15.63 2.22
C GLU A 108 7.43 -15.07 2.85
N GLY A 109 7.36 -14.63 4.11
CA GLY A 109 8.48 -14.05 4.84
C GLY A 109 8.79 -12.61 4.42
N LEU A 110 7.88 -11.92 3.73
CA LEU A 110 7.99 -10.50 3.43
C LEU A 110 7.58 -9.67 4.63
N ARG A 111 8.31 -8.59 4.89
CA ARG A 111 8.00 -7.68 5.98
C ARG A 111 6.97 -6.66 5.52
N ARG A 112 5.75 -6.80 6.03
CA ARG A 112 4.63 -5.89 5.77
C ARG A 112 4.67 -4.75 6.79
N ILE A 113 4.43 -3.52 6.34
CA ILE A 113 4.41 -2.34 7.20
C ILE A 113 3.16 -1.52 6.87
N ARG A 114 2.17 -1.61 7.75
CA ARG A 114 0.94 -0.85 7.58
C ARG A 114 1.16 0.60 7.95
N TYR A 115 0.64 1.48 7.12
CA TYR A 115 0.51 2.89 7.43
C TYR A 115 -0.93 3.19 7.85
N THR A 116 -1.16 3.34 9.15
CA THR A 116 -2.37 3.98 9.66
C THR A 116 -1.96 5.28 10.33
N ALA A 117 -2.09 6.43 9.64
CA ALA A 117 -2.30 7.65 10.43
C ALA A 117 -3.55 7.37 11.29
N LYS A 118 -3.55 7.74 12.58
CA LYS A 118 -4.51 7.30 13.63
C LYS A 118 -6.03 7.36 13.30
N ASN A 119 -6.45 7.78 12.10
CA ASN A 119 -7.81 7.72 11.54
C ASN A 119 -7.84 7.62 9.98
N ALA A 120 -6.89 6.94 9.32
CA ALA A 120 -6.75 6.97 7.85
C ALA A 120 -7.49 5.86 7.07
N TYR A 121 -8.32 5.07 7.74
CA TYR A 121 -9.22 4.14 7.05
C TYR A 121 -10.21 4.91 6.20
N LEU A 122 -10.19 4.69 4.89
CA LEU A 122 -11.12 5.33 3.96
C LEU A 122 -12.31 4.41 3.78
N SER A 123 -13.49 4.84 4.24
CA SER A 123 -14.71 4.06 4.05
C SER A 123 -15.00 3.91 2.56
N ILE A 124 -15.33 2.69 2.12
CA ILE A 124 -15.67 2.37 0.73
C ILE A 124 -16.87 3.19 0.19
N ASP A 125 -17.69 3.70 1.11
CA ASP A 125 -18.86 4.53 0.83
C ASP A 125 -18.53 6.04 0.75
N ASP A 126 -17.28 6.43 1.03
CA ASP A 126 -16.84 7.81 0.88
C ASP A 126 -16.97 8.29 -0.57
N LYS A 127 -17.75 9.34 -0.78
CA LYS A 127 -17.97 9.92 -2.12
C LYS A 127 -16.69 10.45 -2.76
N ASP A 128 -15.72 10.85 -1.96
CA ASP A 128 -14.43 11.39 -2.35
C ASP A 128 -13.26 10.45 -2.06
N ILE A 129 -13.51 9.15 -1.88
CA ILE A 129 -12.49 8.13 -1.56
C ILE A 129 -11.26 8.21 -2.47
N VAL A 130 -11.44 8.42 -3.77
CA VAL A 130 -10.31 8.52 -4.73
C VAL A 130 -9.41 9.70 -4.39
N LYS A 131 -9.99 10.87 -4.11
CA LYS A 131 -9.22 12.07 -3.74
C LYS A 131 -8.51 11.88 -2.40
N LYS A 132 -9.20 11.28 -1.43
CA LYS A 132 -8.60 10.98 -0.12
C LYS A 132 -7.44 9.99 -0.23
N ALA A 133 -7.59 8.94 -1.03
CA ALA A 133 -6.55 7.94 -1.29
C ALA A 133 -5.30 8.58 -1.91
N LEU A 134 -5.45 9.39 -2.96
CA LEU A 134 -4.32 10.09 -3.58
C LEU A 134 -3.63 11.06 -2.62
N ASN A 135 -4.39 11.78 -1.79
CA ASN A 135 -3.82 12.66 -0.77
C ASN A 135 -3.08 11.87 0.31
N LEU A 136 -3.60 10.70 0.70
CA LEU A 136 -2.93 9.82 1.66
C LEU A 136 -1.58 9.35 1.12
N LEU A 137 -1.54 8.90 -0.14
CA LEU A 137 -0.31 8.50 -0.82
C LEU A 137 0.71 9.65 -0.89
N ARG A 138 0.28 10.83 -1.32
CA ARG A 138 1.16 12.01 -1.40
C ARG A 138 1.72 12.40 -0.04
N ASN A 139 0.88 12.38 0.99
CA ASN A 139 1.32 12.70 2.34
C ASN A 139 2.33 11.67 2.83
N LEU A 140 2.07 10.38 2.65
CA LEU A 140 2.98 9.30 3.01
C LEU A 140 4.34 9.49 2.31
N ASP A 141 4.33 9.61 0.99
CA ASP A 141 5.53 9.75 0.16
C ASP A 141 6.33 11.00 0.52
N ASN A 142 5.67 12.12 0.81
CA ASN A 142 6.34 13.33 1.30
C ASN A 142 7.04 13.14 2.65
N TYR A 143 6.53 12.25 3.51
CA TYR A 143 7.14 11.97 4.81
C TYR A 143 8.28 10.95 4.72
N ILE A 144 8.09 9.87 3.95
CA ILE A 144 8.96 8.70 4.04
C ILE A 144 9.66 8.35 2.73
N GLY A 145 9.25 8.93 1.60
CA GLY A 145 9.74 8.58 0.26
C GLY A 145 11.25 8.78 0.12
N GLU A 146 11.79 9.92 0.55
CA GLU A 146 13.24 10.17 0.47
C GLU A 146 14.07 9.23 1.38
N PRO A 147 13.70 9.00 2.66
CA PRO A 147 14.29 7.94 3.48
C PRO A 147 14.28 6.56 2.80
N LEU A 148 13.15 6.15 2.21
CA LEU A 148 13.01 4.87 1.52
C LEU A 148 13.96 4.75 0.33
N LYS A 149 14.00 5.77 -0.54
CA LYS A 149 14.90 5.79 -1.69
C LYS A 149 16.36 5.64 -1.28
N LYS A 150 16.77 6.24 -0.16
CA LYS A 150 18.15 6.12 0.36
C LYS A 150 18.49 4.69 0.76
N VAL A 151 17.56 3.97 1.38
CA VAL A 151 17.74 2.54 1.72
C VAL A 151 17.89 1.72 0.44
N VAL A 152 16.98 1.88 -0.52
CA VAL A 152 17.04 1.17 -1.81
C VAL A 152 18.30 1.53 -2.61
N LEU A 153 18.83 2.75 -2.47
CA LEU A 153 20.11 3.16 -3.08
C LEU A 153 21.34 2.57 -2.39
N LYS A 154 21.26 2.34 -1.08
CA LYS A 154 22.35 1.79 -0.28
C LYS A 154 22.49 0.27 -0.44
N HIS A 155 21.39 -0.40 -0.75
CA HIS A 155 21.28 -1.85 -0.87
C HIS A 155 20.84 -2.21 -2.30
N PRO A 156 21.77 -2.23 -3.27
CA PRO A 156 21.46 -2.47 -4.68
C PRO A 156 20.75 -3.80 -4.94
N GLU A 157 20.96 -4.81 -4.10
CA GLU A 157 20.30 -6.12 -4.17
C GLU A 157 18.78 -6.05 -4.04
N LEU A 158 18.25 -4.93 -3.54
CA LEU A 158 16.80 -4.69 -3.52
C LEU A 158 16.25 -4.32 -4.90
N ARG A 159 17.10 -3.96 -5.87
CA ARG A 159 16.64 -3.41 -7.16
C ARG A 159 16.44 -4.45 -8.26
N ASP A 160 16.84 -5.68 -8.00
CA ASP A 160 16.85 -6.81 -8.94
C ASP A 160 15.65 -7.74 -8.68
#